data_AF-C4RNQ9-F1
#
_entry.id   AF-C4RNQ9-F1
#
_cell.length_a   1.000
_cell.length_b   1.000
_cell.length_c   1.000
_cell.angle_alpha   90.00
_cell.angle_beta   90.00
_cell.angle_gamma   90.00
#
_symmetry.space_group_name_H-M   'P 1'
#
loop_
_entity.id
_entity.type
_entity.pdbx_description
1 polymer ?
#
loop_
_entity_poly.entity_id
_entity_poly.type
_entity_poly.pdbx_seq_one_letter_code
_entity_poly.pdbx_strand_id
1 'polypeptide(L)'
;MSGSGRRGSGPGGGLRIGRHEVWPPVVLAPMAGITNVGFRRLCREQGGGIYVCEMITTVALVERNPKTLRMIAFGDDERPRSLQLYGTDPEITAAAVRIVVEKDLADHIDLNFGCPVPKVTRKGGGSALPWRRRLFARLVRAAVDAASPAGVPVTVKMRKGIDDDHLTYVEAGLAAQDAGVAAVALHGRTAAQRYSGTADWDAIATLKQSLDVPVLGNGDIWKADDAAANGRPHWVDGV
;
A
#
# COMPACT_ATOMS: atom_id res chain seq x y z
N MET A 1 -36.58 -16.58 -1.33
CA MET A 1 -36.26 -15.22 -0.84
C MET A 1 -35.26 -15.36 0.29
N SER A 2 -33.97 -15.34 -0.02
CA SER A 2 -32.89 -15.40 0.98
C SER A 2 -32.21 -14.04 1.01
N GLY A 3 -32.47 -13.28 2.08
CA GLY A 3 -31.98 -11.93 2.26
C GLY A 3 -30.46 -11.85 2.25
N SER A 4 -29.93 -11.07 1.32
CA SER A 4 -28.55 -10.60 1.33
C SER A 4 -28.34 -9.71 2.55
N GLY A 5 -27.63 -10.23 3.54
CA GLY A 5 -27.20 -9.45 4.70
C GLY A 5 -26.21 -8.37 4.26
N ARG A 6 -26.70 -7.13 4.06
CA ARG A 6 -25.85 -5.93 4.08
C ARG A 6 -25.13 -5.90 5.42
N ARG A 7 -23.83 -6.15 5.43
CA ARG A 7 -22.97 -5.81 6.58
C ARG A 7 -22.82 -4.29 6.59
N GLY A 8 -23.75 -3.62 7.24
CA GLY A 8 -23.65 -2.19 7.53
C GLY A 8 -22.46 -1.95 8.45
N SER A 9 -21.56 -1.07 8.03
CA SER A 9 -20.57 -0.42 8.88
C SER A 9 -21.30 0.42 9.93
N GLY A 10 -21.27 -0.03 11.19
CA GLY A 10 -21.67 0.79 12.32
C GLY A 10 -20.70 1.97 12.53
N PRO A 11 -21.08 2.98 13.33
CA PRO A 11 -20.21 4.11 13.65
C PRO A 11 -19.08 3.59 14.54
N GLY A 12 -17.89 3.40 13.95
CA GLY A 12 -16.72 2.80 14.62
C GLY A 12 -16.16 1.53 13.96
N GLY A 13 -16.49 1.24 12.69
CA GLY A 13 -15.87 0.12 11.97
C GLY A 13 -14.37 0.34 11.76
N GLY A 14 -13.53 -0.41 12.48
CA GLY A 14 -12.07 -0.36 12.34
C GLY A 14 -11.60 -0.75 10.94
N LEU A 15 -10.45 -0.20 10.53
CA LEU A 15 -9.78 -0.56 9.29
C LEU A 15 -9.44 -2.05 9.29
N ARG A 16 -9.77 -2.77 8.21
CA ARG A 16 -9.40 -4.18 8.05
C ARG A 16 -8.64 -4.41 6.75
N ILE A 17 -7.43 -4.94 6.84
CA ILE A 17 -6.60 -5.32 5.70
C ILE A 17 -6.55 -6.85 5.64
N GLY A 18 -7.44 -7.43 4.82
CA GLY A 18 -7.65 -8.87 4.75
C GLY A 18 -8.11 -9.44 6.09
N ARG A 19 -7.25 -10.23 6.74
CA ARG A 19 -7.50 -10.81 8.06
C ARG A 19 -7.04 -9.93 9.23
N HIS A 20 -6.31 -8.85 8.96
CA HIS A 20 -5.72 -8.00 9.99
C HIS A 20 -6.67 -6.87 10.36
N GLU A 21 -7.10 -6.84 11.60
CA GLU A 21 -7.80 -5.69 12.19
C GLU A 21 -6.76 -4.65 12.61
N VAL A 22 -6.96 -3.40 12.19
CA VAL A 22 -5.99 -2.32 12.36
C VAL A 22 -6.58 -1.26 13.27
N TRP A 23 -6.07 -1.22 14.51
CA TRP A 23 -6.46 -0.21 15.49
C TRP A 23 -5.23 0.38 16.19
N PRO A 24 -5.10 1.73 16.24
CA PRO A 24 -5.88 2.71 15.47
C PRO A 24 -5.76 2.48 13.95
N PRO A 25 -6.65 3.03 13.10
CA PRO A 25 -6.64 2.86 11.65
C PRO A 25 -5.54 3.70 10.98
N VAL A 26 -4.31 3.51 11.46
CA VAL A 26 -3.11 4.25 11.09
C VAL A 26 -2.08 3.26 10.56
N VAL A 27 -1.46 3.60 9.44
CA VAL A 27 -0.41 2.81 8.82
C VAL A 27 0.84 3.67 8.68
N LEU A 28 1.94 3.26 9.32
CA LEU A 28 3.23 3.90 9.13
C LEU A 28 3.69 3.66 7.70
N ALA A 29 3.74 4.74 6.92
CA ALA A 29 4.12 4.70 5.52
C ALA A 29 5.57 4.23 5.31
N PRO A 30 5.85 3.47 4.24
CA PRO A 30 7.19 2.99 3.94
C PRO A 30 8.09 4.14 3.47
N MET A 31 9.25 4.29 4.11
CA MET A 31 10.23 5.33 3.80
C MET A 31 11.62 4.68 3.69
N ALA A 32 12.13 4.58 2.47
CA ALA A 32 13.43 3.97 2.20
C ALA A 32 14.55 4.67 3.00
N GLY A 33 15.38 3.89 3.69
CA GLY A 33 16.41 4.35 4.61
C GLY A 33 15.93 4.78 6.00
N ILE A 34 14.61 4.83 6.24
CA ILE A 34 14.02 5.32 7.49
C ILE A 34 13.25 4.22 8.23
N THR A 35 12.28 3.56 7.59
CA THR A 35 11.43 2.54 8.24
C THR A 35 12.11 1.18 8.39
N ASN A 36 13.35 1.18 8.88
CA ASN A 36 14.08 0.00 9.31
C ASN A 36 13.49 -0.58 10.62
N VAL A 37 13.98 -1.75 11.04
CA VAL A 37 13.48 -2.46 12.24
C VAL A 37 13.54 -1.57 13.50
N GLY A 38 14.62 -0.85 13.72
CA GLY A 38 14.79 0.02 14.89
C GLY A 38 13.76 1.14 14.93
N PHE A 39 13.55 1.82 13.80
CA PHE A 39 12.54 2.89 13.71
C PHE A 39 11.11 2.35 13.90
N ARG A 40 10.77 1.23 13.25
CA ARG A 40 9.43 0.63 13.40
C ARG A 40 9.17 0.18 14.83
N ARG A 41 10.19 -0.35 15.54
CA ARG A 41 10.10 -0.68 16.96
C ARG A 41 9.78 0.55 17.81
N LEU A 42 10.50 1.65 17.62
CA LEU A 42 10.22 2.89 18.34
C LEU A 42 8.79 3.39 18.07
N CYS A 43 8.30 3.32 16.83
CA CYS A 43 6.91 3.69 16.51
C CYS A 43 5.87 2.76 17.16
N ARG A 44 6.16 1.45 17.27
CA ARG A 44 5.30 0.47 17.95
C ARG A 44 5.20 0.72 19.45
N GLU A 45 6.27 1.21 20.08
CA GLU A 45 6.25 1.59 21.50
C GLU A 45 5.31 2.78 21.77
N GLN A 46 4.93 3.55 20.74
CA GLN A 46 4.05 4.72 20.87
C GLN A 46 2.57 4.45 20.56
N GLY A 47 2.21 3.28 20.03
CA GLY A 47 0.82 2.99 19.66
C GLY A 47 0.67 1.77 18.77
N GLY A 48 -0.55 1.58 18.25
CA GLY A 48 -0.87 0.50 17.31
C GLY A 48 -0.93 0.96 15.85
N GLY A 49 -1.34 0.03 14.99
CA GLY A 49 -1.40 0.22 13.54
C GLY A 49 -0.60 -0.84 12.79
N ILE A 50 -0.39 -0.62 11.49
CA ILE A 50 0.52 -1.44 10.66
C ILE A 50 1.79 -0.63 10.36
N TYR A 51 2.95 -1.30 10.39
CA TYR A 51 4.24 -0.67 10.14
C TYR A 51 4.86 -1.26 8.87
N VAL A 52 4.81 -0.50 7.77
CA VAL A 52 5.34 -0.98 6.50
C VAL A 52 6.86 -0.78 6.46
N CYS A 53 7.60 -1.86 6.19
CA CYS A 53 9.05 -1.79 6.06
C CYS A 53 9.48 -0.99 4.82
N GLU A 54 10.78 -0.81 4.67
CA GLU A 54 11.34 -0.15 3.49
C GLU A 54 10.95 -0.87 2.19
N MET A 55 10.90 -0.11 1.09
CA MET A 55 10.61 -0.63 -0.24
C MET A 55 11.75 -1.51 -0.77
N ILE A 56 11.41 -2.71 -1.24
CA ILE A 56 12.35 -3.69 -1.78
C ILE A 56 12.04 -4.00 -3.24
N THR A 57 13.09 -4.16 -4.05
CA THR A 57 12.90 -4.57 -5.45
C THR A 57 12.59 -6.08 -5.52
N THR A 58 11.60 -6.46 -6.31
CA THR A 58 11.23 -7.87 -6.53
C THR A 58 12.40 -8.67 -7.11
N VAL A 59 13.15 -8.07 -8.04
CA VAL A 59 14.38 -8.65 -8.61
C VAL A 59 15.39 -9.03 -7.53
N ALA A 60 15.71 -8.11 -6.60
CA ALA A 60 16.73 -8.39 -5.59
C ALA A 60 16.27 -9.45 -4.57
N LEU A 61 14.95 -9.60 -4.37
CA LEU A 61 14.40 -10.67 -3.55
C LEU A 61 14.51 -12.03 -4.26
N VAL A 62 14.19 -12.09 -5.55
CA VAL A 62 14.33 -13.31 -6.37
C VAL A 62 15.80 -13.74 -6.48
N GLU A 63 16.71 -12.79 -6.65
CA GLU A 63 18.17 -13.02 -6.65
C GLU A 63 18.73 -13.35 -5.25
N ARG A 64 17.90 -13.35 -4.21
CA ARG A 64 18.28 -13.63 -2.81
C ARG A 64 19.45 -12.74 -2.35
N ASN A 65 19.43 -11.47 -2.75
CA ASN A 65 20.48 -10.53 -2.41
C ASN A 65 20.63 -10.43 -0.87
N PRO A 66 21.82 -10.67 -0.29
CA PRO A 66 22.00 -10.69 1.17
C PRO A 66 21.60 -9.39 1.87
N LYS A 67 21.80 -8.23 1.20
CA LYS A 67 21.38 -6.94 1.74
C LYS A 67 19.86 -6.85 1.78
N THR A 68 19.17 -7.25 0.71
CA THR A 68 17.72 -7.30 0.66
C THR A 68 17.14 -8.20 1.76
N LEU A 69 17.70 -9.39 1.95
CA LEU A 69 17.25 -10.31 2.99
C LEU A 69 17.38 -9.73 4.41
N ARG A 70 18.40 -8.90 4.65
CA ARG A 70 18.54 -8.15 5.92
C ARG A 70 17.53 -7.01 6.03
N MET A 71 17.24 -6.31 4.93
CA MET A 71 16.30 -5.18 4.92
C MET A 71 14.84 -5.61 5.15
N ILE A 72 14.46 -6.82 4.71
CA ILE A 72 13.13 -7.40 4.94
C ILE A 72 13.00 -8.09 6.30
N ALA A 73 14.02 -8.00 7.17
CA ALA A 73 13.90 -8.54 8.51
C ALA A 73 12.87 -7.73 9.32
N PHE A 74 12.20 -8.42 10.23
CA PHE A 74 11.23 -7.88 11.16
C PHE A 74 11.68 -8.16 12.59
N GLY A 75 11.21 -7.34 13.54
CA GLY A 75 11.40 -7.65 14.96
C GLY A 75 10.67 -8.93 15.36
N ASP A 76 11.16 -9.63 16.38
CA ASP A 76 10.55 -10.88 16.84
C ASP A 76 9.08 -10.68 17.26
N ASP A 77 8.78 -9.53 17.86
CA ASP A 77 7.47 -9.07 18.32
C ASP A 77 6.69 -8.25 17.27
N GLU A 78 7.23 -8.09 16.07
CA GLU A 78 6.61 -7.25 15.03
C GLU A 78 5.52 -8.03 14.31
N ARG A 79 4.25 -7.73 14.60
CA ARG A 79 3.07 -8.29 13.93
C ARG A 79 2.00 -7.21 13.68
N PRO A 80 1.29 -7.27 12.53
CA PRO A 80 1.64 -8.06 11.35
C PRO A 80 2.92 -7.54 10.68
N ARG A 81 3.74 -8.45 10.12
CA ARG A 81 4.94 -8.11 9.33
C ARG A 81 4.51 -7.61 7.96
N SER A 82 4.75 -6.33 7.66
CA SER A 82 4.28 -5.69 6.43
C SER A 82 5.43 -5.33 5.50
N LEU A 83 5.53 -6.02 4.37
CA LEU A 83 6.61 -5.90 3.39
C LEU A 83 6.16 -5.10 2.15
N GLN A 84 6.86 -4.01 1.82
CA GLN A 84 6.62 -3.30 0.56
C GLN A 84 7.54 -3.81 -0.56
N LEU A 85 6.93 -4.25 -1.66
CA LEU A 85 7.60 -4.68 -2.88
C LEU A 85 7.45 -3.66 -4.01
N TYR A 86 8.43 -3.64 -4.89
CA TYR A 86 8.45 -2.83 -6.10
C TYR A 86 9.02 -3.63 -7.27
N GLY A 87 8.30 -3.67 -8.38
CA GLY A 87 8.69 -4.38 -9.60
C GLY A 87 8.01 -3.82 -10.84
N THR A 88 8.55 -4.17 -12.01
CA THR A 88 8.01 -3.76 -13.32
C THR A 88 7.68 -4.96 -14.23
N ASP A 89 7.93 -6.18 -13.75
CA ASP A 89 7.69 -7.43 -14.46
C ASP A 89 6.70 -8.30 -13.64
N PRO A 90 5.55 -8.72 -14.22
CA PRO A 90 4.56 -9.55 -13.52
C PRO A 90 5.10 -10.89 -13.04
N GLU A 91 5.92 -11.58 -13.82
CA GLU A 91 6.44 -12.91 -13.48
C GLU A 91 7.45 -12.83 -12.34
N ILE A 92 8.34 -11.83 -12.38
CA ILE A 92 9.29 -11.57 -11.29
C ILE A 92 8.54 -11.14 -10.02
N THR A 93 7.47 -10.35 -10.16
CA THR A 93 6.62 -9.96 -9.02
C THR A 93 5.94 -11.17 -8.38
N ALA A 94 5.35 -12.06 -9.18
CA ALA A 94 4.76 -13.30 -8.67
C ALA A 94 5.80 -14.21 -8.02
N ALA A 95 6.99 -14.34 -8.60
CA ALA A 95 8.09 -15.12 -8.02
C ALA A 95 8.56 -14.55 -6.68
N ALA A 96 8.70 -13.22 -6.58
CA ALA A 96 9.05 -12.54 -5.33
C ALA A 96 7.98 -12.77 -4.25
N VAL A 97 6.69 -12.65 -4.59
CA VAL A 97 5.58 -12.91 -3.67
C VAL A 97 5.57 -14.37 -3.23
N ARG A 98 5.80 -15.32 -4.14
CA ARG A 98 5.93 -16.76 -3.81
C ARG A 98 7.04 -17.00 -2.78
N ILE A 99 8.20 -16.38 -2.96
CA ILE A 99 9.30 -16.47 -1.98
C ILE A 99 8.86 -15.92 -0.61
N VAL A 100 8.13 -14.80 -0.58
CA VAL A 100 7.62 -14.22 0.67
C VAL A 100 6.70 -15.19 1.39
N VAL A 101 5.74 -15.79 0.69
CA VAL A 101 4.76 -16.68 1.32
C VAL A 101 5.35 -18.05 1.68
N GLU A 102 6.15 -18.66 0.79
CA GLU A 102 6.75 -19.99 1.00
C GLU A 102 7.75 -20.01 2.15
N LYS A 103 8.45 -18.89 2.36
CA LYS A 103 9.42 -18.74 3.45
C LYS A 103 8.84 -18.04 4.68
N ASP A 104 7.54 -17.77 4.70
CA ASP A 104 6.85 -17.07 5.79
C ASP A 104 7.57 -15.77 6.18
N LEU A 105 7.91 -14.93 5.20
CA LEU A 105 8.69 -13.71 5.43
C LEU A 105 7.83 -12.51 5.85
N ALA A 106 6.54 -12.49 5.50
CA ALA A 106 5.64 -11.39 5.81
C ALA A 106 4.19 -11.85 5.93
N ASP A 107 3.41 -11.11 6.73
CA ASP A 107 1.98 -11.34 6.95
C ASP A 107 1.10 -10.45 6.08
N HIS A 108 1.70 -9.43 5.45
CA HIS A 108 1.06 -8.45 4.57
C HIS A 108 2.06 -8.00 3.50
N ILE A 109 1.61 -7.87 2.24
CA ILE A 109 2.43 -7.43 1.11
C ILE A 109 1.83 -6.14 0.53
N ASP A 110 2.60 -5.06 0.51
CA ASP A 110 2.22 -3.80 -0.14
C ASP A 110 2.98 -3.62 -1.46
N LEU A 111 2.33 -3.13 -2.51
CA LEU A 111 2.98 -2.83 -3.79
C LEU A 111 3.18 -1.33 -3.97
N ASN A 112 4.43 -0.93 -4.23
CA ASN A 112 4.77 0.46 -4.46
C ASN A 112 4.48 0.91 -5.90
N PHE A 113 3.53 1.83 -6.02
CA PHE A 113 3.26 2.60 -7.24
C PHE A 113 3.22 4.11 -6.93
N GLY A 114 3.99 4.55 -5.95
CA GLY A 114 3.94 5.92 -5.42
C GLY A 114 5.29 6.65 -5.37
N CYS A 115 6.42 5.94 -5.50
CA CYS A 115 7.75 6.56 -5.43
C CYS A 115 8.00 7.47 -6.66
N PRO A 116 8.22 8.79 -6.47
CA PRO A 116 8.45 9.72 -7.58
C PRO A 116 9.94 9.87 -7.96
N VAL A 117 10.85 9.13 -7.29
CA VAL A 117 12.29 9.31 -7.45
C VAL A 117 12.71 8.93 -8.89
N PRO A 118 13.49 9.79 -9.60
CA PRO A 118 13.89 9.54 -10.99
C PRO A 118 14.54 8.19 -11.25
N LYS A 119 15.33 7.66 -10.29
CA LYS A 119 15.95 6.32 -10.39
C LYS A 119 14.92 5.19 -10.53
N VAL A 120 13.72 5.38 -9.97
CA VAL A 120 12.60 4.43 -10.02
C VAL A 120 11.73 4.72 -11.25
N THR A 121 11.31 5.97 -11.43
CA THR A 121 10.37 6.35 -12.50
C THR A 121 10.97 6.23 -13.90
N ARG A 122 12.28 6.49 -14.09
CA ARG A 122 12.96 6.29 -15.40
C ARG A 122 12.99 4.83 -15.86
N LYS A 123 12.90 3.87 -14.93
CA LYS A 123 12.75 2.45 -15.26
C LYS A 123 11.27 2.08 -15.53
N GLY A 124 10.39 3.07 -15.56
CA GLY A 124 8.96 2.91 -15.75
C GLY A 124 8.24 2.33 -14.55
N GLY A 125 8.79 2.49 -13.33
CA GLY A 125 8.22 2.02 -12.08
C GLY A 125 7.76 3.14 -11.14
N GLY A 126 7.41 2.79 -9.90
CA GLY A 126 6.94 3.75 -8.89
C GLY A 126 5.69 4.49 -9.39
N SER A 127 5.63 5.79 -9.16
CA SER A 127 4.45 6.61 -9.53
C SER A 127 4.20 6.78 -11.03
N ALA A 128 5.14 6.39 -11.88
CA ALA A 128 4.94 6.39 -13.33
C ALA A 128 4.22 5.13 -13.84
N LEU A 129 4.22 4.04 -13.07
CA LEU A 129 3.70 2.76 -13.53
C LEU A 129 2.17 2.74 -13.75
N PRO A 130 1.33 3.36 -12.89
CA PRO A 130 -0.13 3.39 -13.11
C PRO A 130 -0.57 3.94 -14.47
N TRP A 131 0.23 4.81 -15.09
CA TRP A 131 0.00 5.29 -16.46
C TRP A 131 -0.02 4.16 -17.49
N ARG A 132 0.79 3.12 -17.28
CA ARG A 132 0.79 1.89 -18.10
C ARG A 132 -0.27 0.92 -17.59
N ARG A 133 -1.54 1.31 -17.74
CA ARG A 133 -2.73 0.63 -17.18
C ARG A 133 -2.71 -0.90 -17.29
N ARG A 134 -2.41 -1.44 -18.49
CA ARG A 134 -2.33 -2.89 -18.72
C ARG A 134 -1.20 -3.56 -17.93
N LEU A 135 -0.05 -2.91 -17.81
CA LEU A 135 1.07 -3.43 -17.05
C LEU A 135 0.78 -3.38 -15.55
N PHE A 136 0.23 -2.27 -15.06
CA PHE A 136 -0.22 -2.12 -13.68
C PHE A 136 -1.19 -3.23 -13.29
N ALA A 137 -2.27 -3.45 -14.05
CA ALA A 137 -3.26 -4.48 -13.77
C ALA A 137 -2.64 -5.88 -13.70
N ARG A 138 -1.75 -6.22 -14.64
CA ARG A 138 -1.03 -7.52 -14.63
C ARG A 138 -0.13 -7.68 -13.41
N LEU A 139 0.59 -6.63 -13.00
CA LEU A 139 1.46 -6.67 -11.83
C LEU A 139 0.68 -6.91 -10.54
N VAL A 140 -0.42 -6.17 -10.35
CA VAL A 140 -1.26 -6.32 -9.16
C VAL A 140 -1.91 -7.71 -9.14
N ARG A 141 -2.47 -8.16 -10.27
CA ARG A 141 -3.07 -9.50 -10.37
C ARG A 141 -2.05 -10.60 -10.07
N ALA A 142 -0.86 -10.53 -10.66
CA ALA A 142 0.20 -11.50 -10.44
C ALA A 142 0.61 -11.60 -8.96
N ALA A 143 0.66 -10.47 -8.25
CA ALA A 143 0.95 -10.46 -6.81
C ALA A 143 -0.19 -11.06 -5.99
N VAL A 144 -1.45 -10.67 -6.25
CA VAL A 144 -2.62 -11.20 -5.54
C VAL A 144 -2.74 -12.71 -5.75
N ASP A 145 -2.60 -13.19 -6.98
CA ASP A 145 -2.65 -14.63 -7.32
C ASP A 145 -1.58 -15.43 -6.61
N ALA A 146 -0.35 -14.91 -6.55
CA ALA A 146 0.75 -15.56 -5.86
C ALA A 146 0.57 -15.58 -4.34
N ALA A 147 -0.09 -14.58 -3.75
CA ALA A 147 -0.30 -14.49 -2.30
C ALA A 147 -1.55 -15.25 -1.81
N SER A 148 -2.57 -15.38 -2.67
CA SER A 148 -3.89 -15.92 -2.34
C SER A 148 -3.86 -17.33 -1.71
N PRO A 149 -3.03 -18.31 -2.17
CA PRO A 149 -2.98 -19.64 -1.58
C PRO A 149 -2.59 -19.66 -0.09
N ALA A 150 -1.80 -18.67 0.36
CA ALA A 150 -1.40 -18.51 1.77
C ALA A 150 -2.30 -17.52 2.54
N GLY A 151 -3.33 -16.97 1.88
CA GLY A 151 -4.24 -15.98 2.44
C GLY A 151 -3.56 -14.68 2.88
N VAL A 152 -2.36 -14.37 2.35
CA VAL A 152 -1.62 -13.15 2.68
C VAL A 152 -2.25 -11.97 1.92
N PRO A 153 -2.78 -10.94 2.61
CA PRO A 153 -3.38 -9.80 1.93
C PRO A 153 -2.34 -8.98 1.16
N VAL A 154 -2.74 -8.53 -0.03
CA VAL A 154 -1.96 -7.63 -0.88
C VAL A 154 -2.63 -6.26 -0.91
N THR A 155 -1.90 -5.18 -0.70
CA THR A 155 -2.36 -3.80 -0.90
C THR A 155 -1.54 -3.10 -1.97
N VAL A 156 -2.02 -1.93 -2.40
CA VAL A 156 -1.24 -1.03 -3.25
C VAL A 156 -1.13 0.34 -2.62
N LYS A 157 0.03 0.99 -2.77
CA LYS A 157 0.22 2.39 -2.43
C LYS A 157 0.62 3.20 -3.66
N MET A 158 -0.20 4.19 -4.03
CA MET A 158 0.01 4.99 -5.23
C MET A 158 -0.08 6.51 -5.00
N ARG A 159 0.19 7.27 -6.06
CA ARG A 159 -0.02 8.72 -6.18
C ARG A 159 -1.21 9.00 -7.09
N LYS A 160 -1.71 10.24 -7.10
CA LYS A 160 -2.85 10.62 -7.97
C LYS A 160 -2.58 10.43 -9.47
N GLY A 161 -1.34 10.61 -9.90
CA GLY A 161 -0.97 10.61 -11.30
C GLY A 161 0.49 11.00 -11.51
N ILE A 162 0.85 11.22 -12.78
CA ILE A 162 2.18 11.72 -13.14
C ILE A 162 2.27 13.22 -12.83
N ASP A 163 1.32 13.99 -13.34
CA ASP A 163 1.13 15.42 -13.14
C ASP A 163 -0.39 15.73 -13.21
N ASP A 164 -0.77 17.00 -13.26
CA ASP A 164 -2.17 17.43 -13.16
C ASP A 164 -2.97 17.12 -14.44
N ASP A 165 -2.32 16.96 -15.59
CA ASP A 165 -2.95 16.57 -16.86
C ASP A 165 -3.05 15.03 -17.02
N HIS A 166 -2.29 14.29 -16.21
CA HIS A 166 -2.11 12.85 -16.33
C HIS A 166 -2.48 12.11 -15.01
N LEU A 167 -3.71 12.31 -14.55
CA LEU A 167 -4.29 11.62 -13.40
C LEU A 167 -4.68 10.18 -13.75
N THR A 168 -4.44 9.23 -12.83
CA THR A 168 -4.64 7.78 -13.06
C THR A 168 -5.31 7.05 -11.90
N TYR A 169 -5.44 7.69 -10.75
CA TYR A 169 -5.73 7.03 -9.47
C TYR A 169 -7.08 6.31 -9.40
N VAL A 170 -8.14 6.86 -10.01
CA VAL A 170 -9.46 6.19 -10.00
C VAL A 170 -9.40 4.89 -10.79
N GLU A 171 -8.91 4.95 -12.03
CA GLU A 171 -8.81 3.78 -12.91
C GLU A 171 -7.81 2.75 -12.37
N ALA A 172 -6.69 3.20 -11.80
CA ALA A 172 -5.73 2.33 -11.14
C ALA A 172 -6.31 1.68 -9.87
N GLY A 173 -7.11 2.42 -9.10
CA GLY A 173 -7.81 1.89 -7.93
C GLY A 173 -8.79 0.80 -8.30
N LEU A 174 -9.61 1.03 -9.33
CA LEU A 174 -10.56 0.05 -9.85
C LEU A 174 -9.85 -1.21 -10.36
N ALA A 175 -8.79 -1.05 -11.14
CA ALA A 175 -8.00 -2.18 -11.62
C ALA A 175 -7.33 -2.99 -10.48
N ALA A 176 -6.93 -2.31 -9.39
CA ALA A 176 -6.40 -2.99 -8.22
C ALA A 176 -7.51 -3.74 -7.45
N GLN A 177 -8.68 -3.13 -7.28
CA GLN A 177 -9.85 -3.78 -6.70
C GLN A 177 -10.25 -5.02 -7.48
N ASP A 178 -10.36 -4.93 -8.81
CA ASP A 178 -10.69 -6.06 -9.69
C ASP A 178 -9.65 -7.19 -9.60
N ALA A 179 -8.39 -6.84 -9.36
CA ALA A 179 -7.33 -7.82 -9.12
C ALA A 179 -7.45 -8.52 -7.75
N GLY A 180 -8.19 -7.95 -6.80
CA GLY A 180 -8.46 -8.55 -5.48
C GLY A 180 -7.59 -8.02 -4.35
N VAL A 181 -7.12 -6.77 -4.41
CA VAL A 181 -6.37 -6.17 -3.30
C VAL A 181 -7.22 -5.97 -2.06
N ALA A 182 -6.59 -6.06 -0.89
CA ALA A 182 -7.24 -5.91 0.40
C ALA A 182 -7.52 -4.45 0.79
N ALA A 183 -6.76 -3.51 0.24
CA ALA A 183 -6.92 -2.07 0.43
C ALA A 183 -6.07 -1.28 -0.59
N VAL A 184 -6.39 0.01 -0.74
CA VAL A 184 -5.67 0.95 -1.60
C VAL A 184 -5.26 2.18 -0.80
N ALA A 185 -3.97 2.51 -0.77
CA ALA A 185 -3.46 3.74 -0.18
C ALA A 185 -3.15 4.78 -1.26
N LEU A 186 -3.68 5.99 -1.12
CA LEU A 186 -3.45 7.09 -2.05
C LEU A 186 -2.70 8.24 -1.38
N HIS A 187 -1.52 8.57 -1.90
CA HIS A 187 -0.89 9.83 -1.59
C HIS A 187 -1.50 10.94 -2.45
N GLY A 188 -2.07 11.98 -1.82
CA GLY A 188 -2.85 13.05 -2.45
C GLY A 188 -2.07 13.99 -3.38
N ARG A 189 -0.86 13.63 -3.82
CA ARG A 189 -0.05 14.41 -4.76
C ARG A 189 0.27 13.61 -6.01
N THR A 190 0.53 14.31 -7.11
CA THR A 190 1.07 13.75 -8.35
C THR A 190 2.57 13.44 -8.20
N ALA A 191 3.15 12.72 -9.16
CA ALA A 191 4.59 12.43 -9.17
C ALA A 191 5.42 13.72 -9.31
N ALA A 192 5.00 14.63 -10.19
CA ALA A 192 5.66 15.90 -10.50
C ALA A 192 5.76 16.81 -9.26
N GLN A 193 4.71 16.86 -8.45
CA GLN A 193 4.69 17.63 -7.20
C GLN A 193 5.71 17.11 -6.17
N ARG A 194 6.07 15.81 -6.19
CA ARG A 194 6.90 15.20 -5.13
C ARG A 194 6.33 15.48 -3.73
N TYR A 195 6.91 16.44 -3.01
CA TYR A 195 6.50 16.89 -1.67
C TYR A 195 6.15 18.38 -1.62
N SER A 196 6.09 19.07 -2.76
CA SER A 196 5.63 20.47 -2.83
C SER A 196 4.10 20.56 -2.83
N GLY A 197 3.59 21.77 -2.62
CA GLY A 197 2.15 22.03 -2.53
C GLY A 197 1.51 21.32 -1.34
N THR A 198 0.20 21.13 -1.40
CA THR A 198 -0.61 20.45 -0.38
C THR A 198 -1.17 19.14 -0.94
N ALA A 199 -1.32 18.13 -0.10
CA ALA A 199 -2.00 16.90 -0.48
C ALA A 199 -3.48 17.19 -0.75
N ASP A 200 -3.96 16.72 -1.90
CA ASP A 200 -5.36 16.82 -2.31
C ASP A 200 -6.18 15.67 -1.70
N TRP A 201 -6.91 16.01 -0.64
CA TRP A 201 -7.80 15.09 0.07
C TRP A 201 -9.15 14.89 -0.62
N ASP A 202 -9.56 15.79 -1.51
CA ASP A 202 -10.80 15.64 -2.30
C ASP A 202 -10.64 14.50 -3.32
N ALA A 203 -9.46 14.36 -3.90
CA ALA A 203 -9.14 13.21 -4.75
C ALA A 203 -9.09 11.89 -3.96
N ILE A 204 -8.63 11.92 -2.70
CA ILE A 204 -8.66 10.73 -1.83
C ILE A 204 -10.12 10.34 -1.55
N ALA A 205 -10.99 11.31 -1.22
CA ALA A 205 -12.42 11.08 -1.02
C ALA A 205 -13.09 10.55 -2.29
N THR A 206 -12.73 11.09 -3.46
CA THR A 206 -13.22 10.61 -4.76
C THR A 206 -12.84 9.15 -4.99
N LEU A 207 -11.60 8.76 -4.66
CA LEU A 207 -11.18 7.37 -4.75
C LEU A 207 -11.96 6.48 -3.79
N LYS A 208 -12.16 6.92 -2.54
CA LYS A 208 -12.95 6.18 -1.54
C LYS A 208 -14.39 5.93 -2.01
N GLN A 209 -15.00 6.90 -2.67
CA GLN A 209 -16.35 6.74 -3.23
C GLN A 209 -16.40 5.81 -4.45
N SER A 210 -15.27 5.62 -5.13
CA SER A 210 -15.17 4.80 -6.34
C SER A 210 -14.89 3.32 -6.04
N LEU A 211 -14.44 2.99 -4.82
CA LEU A 211 -13.99 1.65 -4.44
C LEU A 211 -14.82 1.06 -3.30
N ASP A 212 -15.03 -0.25 -3.36
CA ASP A 212 -15.64 -1.06 -2.30
C ASP A 212 -14.59 -1.54 -1.29
N VAL A 213 -13.33 -1.68 -1.72
CA VAL A 213 -12.21 -2.00 -0.82
C VAL A 213 -11.81 -0.79 0.04
N PRO A 214 -11.24 -1.00 1.23
CA PRO A 214 -10.75 0.10 2.07
C PRO A 214 -9.77 1.02 1.34
N VAL A 215 -9.91 2.33 1.56
CA VAL A 215 -9.03 3.37 1.05
C VAL A 215 -8.35 4.10 2.21
N LEU A 216 -7.01 4.15 2.14
CA LEU A 216 -6.18 4.90 3.08
C LEU A 216 -5.71 6.21 2.45
N GLY A 217 -5.89 7.32 3.16
CA GLY A 217 -5.46 8.64 2.73
C GLY A 217 -4.08 8.99 3.25
N ASN A 218 -3.19 9.46 2.38
CA ASN A 218 -1.82 9.78 2.76
C ASN A 218 -1.39 11.17 2.26
N GLY A 219 -0.73 11.93 3.13
CA GLY A 219 -0.15 13.24 2.82
C GLY A 219 -0.56 14.30 3.83
N ASP A 220 0.43 15.05 4.31
CA ASP A 220 0.24 16.20 5.22
C ASP A 220 -0.48 15.88 6.55
N ILE A 221 -0.29 14.65 7.05
CA ILE A 221 -0.65 14.26 8.42
C ILE A 221 0.58 14.47 9.31
N TRP A 222 0.57 15.52 10.13
CA TRP A 222 1.70 15.89 11.00
C TRP A 222 1.44 15.55 12.47
N LYS A 223 0.17 15.52 12.87
CA LYS A 223 -0.28 15.22 14.23
C LYS A 223 -1.61 14.45 14.21
N ALA A 224 -1.99 13.91 15.38
CA ALA A 224 -3.22 13.14 15.54
C ALA A 224 -4.48 13.93 15.12
N ASP A 225 -4.54 15.24 15.38
CA ASP A 225 -5.67 16.07 14.96
C ASP A 225 -5.85 16.09 13.43
N ASP A 226 -4.76 16.06 12.66
CA ASP A 226 -4.84 16.05 11.20
C ASP A 226 -5.45 14.73 10.72
N ALA A 227 -5.09 13.62 11.38
CA ALA A 227 -5.69 12.31 11.12
C ALA A 227 -7.17 12.29 11.52
N ALA A 228 -7.58 12.95 12.60
CA ALA A 228 -9.00 13.05 12.97
C ALA A 228 -9.79 13.96 12.01
N ALA A 229 -9.18 15.04 11.54
CA ALA A 229 -9.80 15.99 10.61
C ALA A 229 -9.99 15.40 9.20
N ASN A 230 -8.93 14.76 8.68
CA ASN A 230 -8.90 14.20 7.32
C ASN A 230 -9.37 12.73 7.27
N GLY A 231 -9.25 12.00 8.38
CA GLY A 231 -9.60 10.58 8.51
C GLY A 231 -11.07 10.30 8.83
N ARG A 232 -11.97 11.26 8.56
CA ARG A 232 -13.40 11.03 8.81
C ARG A 232 -13.89 9.86 7.95
N PRO A 233 -14.73 8.93 8.46
CA PRO A 233 -15.09 7.69 7.75
C PRO A 233 -15.72 7.86 6.36
N HIS A 234 -16.25 9.05 6.06
CA HIS A 234 -16.83 9.36 4.74
C HIS A 234 -15.77 9.82 3.72
N TRP A 235 -14.53 10.04 4.14
CA TRP A 235 -13.40 10.47 3.30
C TRP A 235 -12.42 9.32 3.09
N VAL A 236 -12.13 8.53 4.12
CA VAL A 236 -11.21 7.38 4.10
C VAL A 236 -11.55 6.37 5.20
N ASP A 237 -10.99 5.16 5.11
CA ASP A 237 -11.06 4.14 6.16
C ASP A 237 -9.85 4.16 7.12
N GLY A 238 -8.77 4.85 6.75
CA GLY A 238 -7.56 4.99 7.55
C GLY A 238 -6.56 5.98 6.94
N VAL A 239 -5.44 6.21 7.63
CA VAL A 239 -4.36 7.15 7.20
C VAL A 239 -2.97 6.54 7.23
#